data_AF-A0A7X5C1G1-F1
#
_entry.id   AF-A0A7X5C1G1-F1
#
_cell.length_a   1.000
_cell.length_b   1.000
_cell.length_c   1.000
_cell.angle_alpha   90.00
_cell.angle_beta   90.00
_cell.angle_gamma   90.00
#
_symmetry.space_group_name_H-M   'P 1'
#
loop_
_entity.id
_entity.type
_entity.pdbx_description
1 polymer ?
#
loop_
_entity_poly.entity_id
_entity_poly.type
_entity_poly.pdbx_seq_one_letter_code
_entity_poly.pdbx_strand_id
1 'polypeptide(L)'
;MIEIVTVEDFKTYKSKEGYFIITDTTGRKLHATRCTFVDLKHFSEKVADNANRNGKYFYTDDFFEAREYPKVKKCEACRRYL
;
A
#
# COMPACT_ATOMS: atom_id res chain seq x y z
N MET A 1 -10.33 4.40 -4.46
CA MET A 1 -8.97 3.80 -4.43
C MET A 1 -8.37 3.69 -5.82
N ILE A 2 -7.06 3.94 -5.94
CA ILE A 2 -6.28 3.91 -7.19
C ILE A 2 -5.31 2.72 -7.12
N GLU A 3 -5.32 1.82 -8.10
CA GLU A 3 -4.33 0.73 -8.19
C GLU A 3 -2.99 1.28 -8.70
N ILE A 4 -1.91 0.95 -8.01
CA ILE A 4 -0.57 1.44 -8.28
C ILE A 4 0.23 0.33 -8.96
N VAL A 5 0.48 0.51 -10.26
CA VAL A 5 1.12 -0.52 -11.10
C VAL A 5 2.54 -0.12 -11.50
N THR A 6 2.83 1.18 -11.58
CA THR A 6 4.13 1.69 -12.02
C THR A 6 4.95 2.27 -10.87
N VAL A 7 6.28 2.27 -11.05
CA VAL A 7 7.22 2.91 -10.12
C VAL A 7 6.99 4.42 -10.04
N GLU A 8 6.58 5.05 -11.14
CA GLU A 8 6.32 6.49 -11.22
C GLU A 8 5.07 6.88 -10.42
N ASP A 9 4.00 6.09 -10.54
CA ASP A 9 2.80 6.25 -9.71
C ASP A 9 3.14 6.06 -8.24
N PHE A 10 3.89 4.98 -7.92
CA PHE A 10 4.30 4.72 -6.55
C PHE A 10 5.04 5.92 -5.93
N LYS A 11 6.03 6.48 -6.63
CA LYS A 11 6.76 7.67 -6.17
C LYS A 11 5.85 8.88 -6.00
N THR A 12 4.94 9.10 -6.94
CA THR A 12 3.97 10.20 -6.90
C THR A 12 3.08 10.11 -5.66
N TYR A 13 2.46 8.96 -5.41
CA TYR A 13 1.54 8.80 -4.28
C TYR A 13 2.26 8.63 -2.94
N LYS A 14 3.49 8.10 -2.93
CA LYS A 14 4.36 8.04 -1.74
C LYS A 14 4.70 9.43 -1.19
N SER A 15 4.76 10.44 -2.07
CA SER A 15 5.00 11.84 -1.69
C SER A 15 3.76 12.58 -1.17
N LYS A 16 2.56 12.01 -1.32
CA LYS A 16 1.29 12.60 -0.89
C LYS A 16 0.88 12.11 0.50
N GLU A 17 -0.04 12.83 1.13
CA GLU A 17 -0.71 12.37 2.34
C GLU A 17 -1.86 11.42 1.99
N GLY A 18 -1.95 10.31 2.71
CA GLY A 18 -2.93 9.27 2.44
C GLY A 18 -2.45 7.90 2.93
N TYR A 19 -3.01 6.87 2.33
CA TYR A 19 -2.86 5.50 2.77
C TYR A 19 -2.62 4.56 1.60
N PHE A 20 -1.78 3.56 1.83
CA PHE A 20 -1.59 2.43 0.94
C PHE A 20 -2.22 1.18 1.52
N ILE A 21 -2.90 0.42 0.67
CA ILE A 21 -3.31 -0.94 0.94
C ILE A 21 -2.43 -1.86 0.13
N ILE A 22 -1.70 -2.71 0.82
CA ILE A 22 -0.87 -3.74 0.20
C ILE A 22 -1.59 -5.07 0.39
N THR A 23 -1.88 -5.75 -0.71
CA THR A 23 -2.51 -7.07 -0.69
C THR A 23 -1.52 -8.09 -1.21
N ASP A 24 -1.23 -9.14 -0.45
CA ASP A 24 -0.39 -10.25 -0.85
C ASP A 24 -0.95 -11.59 -0.31
N THR A 25 -0.20 -12.69 -0.47
CA THR A 25 -0.59 -14.02 0.01
C THR A 25 -0.74 -14.10 1.54
N THR A 26 -0.12 -13.19 2.29
CA THR A 26 -0.20 -13.11 3.75
C THR A 26 -1.41 -12.31 4.24
N GLY A 27 -2.10 -11.61 3.33
CA GLY A 27 -3.31 -10.87 3.61
C GLY A 27 -3.26 -9.44 3.08
N ARG A 28 -4.02 -8.56 3.74
CA ARG A 28 -4.21 -7.17 3.32
C ARG A 28 -3.85 -6.25 4.45
N LYS A 29 -2.92 -5.33 4.20
CA LYS A 29 -2.43 -4.40 5.21
C LYS A 29 -2.65 -2.96 4.78
N LEU A 30 -3.17 -2.15 5.70
CA LEU A 30 -3.31 -0.71 5.59
C LEU A 30 -2.06 -0.05 6.17
N HIS A 31 -1.45 0.82 5.38
CA HIS A 31 -0.25 1.57 5.73
C HIS A 31 -0.48 3.06 5.50
N ALA A 32 0.11 3.90 6.33
CA ALA A 32 0.24 5.32 6.01
C ALA A 32 1.26 5.49 4.86
N THR A 33 1.13 6.54 4.05
CA THR A 33 2.13 6.87 3.02
C THR A 33 3.52 7.03 3.59
N ARG A 34 3.68 7.49 4.84
CA ARG A 34 4.99 7.64 5.51
C ARG A 34 5.53 6.36 6.15
N CYS A 35 4.84 5.22 6.03
CA CYS A 35 5.29 3.95 6.59
C CYS A 35 6.64 3.51 5.98
N THR A 36 7.55 3.02 6.82
CA THR A 36 8.85 2.48 6.40
C THR A 36 8.72 1.19 5.58
N PHE A 37 7.67 0.39 5.82
CA PHE A 37 7.37 -0.81 5.04
C PHE A 37 6.74 -0.54 3.67
N VAL A 38 6.37 0.72 3.40
CA VAL A 38 5.93 1.17 2.07
C VAL A 38 7.14 1.82 1.41
N ASP A 39 8.08 1.01 0.94
CA ASP A 39 9.25 1.50 0.21
C ASP A 39 9.31 0.95 -1.22
N LEU A 40 10.13 1.62 -2.02
CA LEU A 40 10.26 1.32 -3.44
C LEU A 40 10.84 -0.08 -3.69
N LYS A 41 11.71 -0.58 -2.81
CA LYS A 41 12.31 -1.91 -2.96
C LYS A 41 11.24 -2.99 -2.83
N HIS A 42 10.43 -2.93 -1.78
CA HIS A 42 9.32 -3.87 -1.61
C HIS A 42 8.27 -3.76 -2.72
N PHE A 43 8.01 -2.54 -3.20
CA PHE A 43 7.10 -2.34 -4.33
C PHE A 43 7.65 -3.00 -5.61
N SER A 44 8.92 -2.77 -5.96
CA SER A 44 9.54 -3.38 -7.14
C SER A 44 9.54 -4.90 -7.06
N GLU A 45 9.96 -5.47 -5.93
CA GLU A 45 10.01 -6.93 -5.72
C GLU A 45 8.63 -7.59 -5.84
N LYS A 46 7.55 -6.92 -5.40
CA LYS A 46 6.20 -7.49 -5.39
C LYS A 46 5.40 -7.25 -6.67
N VAL A 47 5.56 -6.07 -7.28
CA VAL A 47 4.72 -5.56 -8.37
C VAL A 47 5.48 -5.58 -9.69
N ALA A 48 6.64 -4.90 -9.76
CA ALA A 48 7.37 -4.68 -11.00
C ALA A 48 8.10 -5.94 -11.50
N ASP A 49 8.85 -6.61 -10.63
CA ASP A 49 9.66 -7.78 -11.01
C ASP A 49 8.83 -9.07 -11.13
N ASN A 50 7.66 -9.12 -10.47
CA ASN A 50 6.79 -10.30 -10.45
C ASN A 50 5.47 -10.11 -11.24
N ALA A 51 5.33 -9.06 -12.04
CA ALA A 51 4.12 -8.76 -12.81
C ALA A 51 2.82 -8.88 -11.97
N ASN A 52 2.80 -8.27 -10.78
CA ASN A 52 1.69 -8.33 -9.80
C ASN A 52 1.37 -9.71 -9.21
N ARG A 53 2.19 -10.75 -9.42
CA ARG A 53 1.90 -12.10 -8.88
C ARG A 53 2.05 -12.21 -7.37
N ASN A 54 2.89 -11.37 -6.76
CA ASN A 54 3.20 -11.42 -5.33
C ASN A 54 2.48 -10.35 -4.50
N GLY A 55 1.71 -9.46 -5.14
CA GLY A 55 0.83 -8.55 -4.45
C GLY A 55 0.38 -7.38 -5.31
N LYS A 56 -0.62 -6.65 -4.81
CA LYS A 56 -1.15 -5.42 -5.40
C LYS A 56 -1.05 -4.27 -4.40
N TYR A 57 -0.85 -3.08 -4.93
CA TYR A 57 -0.81 -1.85 -4.16
C TYR A 57 -1.98 -0.98 -4.58
N PHE A 58 -2.70 -0.46 -3.60
CA PHE A 58 -3.78 0.52 -3.80
C PHE A 58 -3.48 1.75 -2.97
N TYR A 59 -3.80 2.92 -3.50
CA TYR A 59 -3.71 4.19 -2.80
C TYR A 59 -5.09 4.79 -2.59
N THR A 60 -5.29 5.46 -1.47
CA THR A 60 -6.41 6.37 -1.23
C THR A 60 -5.98 7.46 -0.27
N ASP A 61 -6.52 8.66 -0.44
CA ASP A 61 -6.40 9.77 0.50
C ASP A 61 -7.45 9.72 1.63
N ASP A 62 -8.49 8.89 1.49
CA ASP A 62 -9.54 8.71 2.49
C ASP A 62 -9.27 7.51 3.41
N PHE A 63 -9.15 7.80 4.71
CA PHE A 63 -8.98 6.77 5.74
C PHE A 63 -10.19 5.83 5.86
N PHE A 64 -11.42 6.35 5.74
CA PHE A 64 -12.63 5.55 5.86
C PHE A 64 -12.74 4.57 4.70
N GLU A 65 -12.54 5.05 3.46
CA GLU A 65 -12.45 4.19 2.29
C GLU A 65 -11.38 3.10 2.48
N ALA A 66 -10.22 3.46 3.01
CA ALA A 66 -9.12 2.52 3.24
C ALA A 66 -9.45 1.45 4.30
N ARG A 67 -10.21 1.83 5.34
CA ARG A 67 -10.60 0.97 6.46
C ARG A 67 -11.74 0.02 6.10
N GLU A 68 -12.64 0.43 5.20
CA GLU A 68 -13.72 -0.42 4.70
C GLU A 68 -13.24 -1.50 3.72
N TYR A 69 -11.95 -1.45 3.33
CA TYR A 69 -11.39 -2.46 2.43
C TYR A 69 -11.51 -3.89 3.02
N PRO A 70 -11.99 -4.88 2.22
CA PRO A 70 -12.34 -6.19 2.76
C PRO A 70 -11.21 -6.92 3.48
N LYS A 71 -11.40 -7.20 4.78
CA LYS A 71 -10.44 -7.91 5.65
C LYS A 71 -9.08 -7.21 5.77
N VAL A 72 -9.04 -5.89 5.56
CA VAL A 72 -7.82 -5.12 5.75
C VAL A 72 -7.46 -5.04 7.23
N LYS A 73 -6.18 -5.25 7.54
CA LYS A 73 -5.63 -5.06 8.89
C LYS A 73 -4.69 -3.87 8.89
N LYS A 74 -4.58 -3.16 10.00
CA LYS A 74 -3.57 -2.11 10.13
C LYS A 74 -2.17 -2.74 10.12
N CYS A 75 -1.22 -2.10 9.44
CA CYS A 75 0.19 -2.46 9.55
C CYS A 75 0.65 -2.30 11.00
N GLU A 76 1.42 -3.26 11.52
CA GLU A 76 1.94 -3.21 12.90
C GLU A 76 2.73 -1.92 13.19
N ALA A 77 3.56 -1.46 12.25
CA ALA A 77 4.29 -0.18 12.40
C ALA A 77 3.38 1.05 12.32
N CYS A 78 2.27 0.96 11.59
CA CYS A 78 1.31 2.07 11.48
C CYS A 78 0.22 2.02 12.56
N ARG A 79 0.09 0.93 13.31
CA ARG A 79 -1.02 0.69 14.25
C ARG A 79 -1.14 1.74 15.36
N ARG A 80 -0.04 2.43 15.68
CA ARG A 80 -0.02 3.54 16.65
C ARG A 80 -0.42 4.89 16.07
N TYR A 81 -0.46 5.00 14.74
CA TYR A 81 -0.64 6.25 13.99
C TYR A 81 -1.90 6.24 13.11
N LEU A 82 -2.60 5.09 13.02
CA LEU A 82 -3.83 4.82 12.26
C LEU A 82 -4.89 4.24 13.19
#